data_AF-A0A433D3F5-F1
#
_entry.id   AF-A0A433D3F5-F1
#
_cell.length_a   1.000
_cell.length_b   1.000
_cell.length_c   1.000
_cell.angle_alpha   90.00
_cell.angle_beta   90.00
_cell.angle_gamma   90.00
#
_symmetry.space_group_name_H-M   'P 1'
#
loop_
_entity.id
_entity.type
_entity.pdbx_description
1 polymer ?
#
loop_
_entity_poly.entity_id
_entity_poly.type
_entity_poly.pdbx_seq_one_letter_code
_entity_poly.pdbx_strand_id
1 'polypeptide(L)'
;MSTSTPSHQAVTLANRVSMPLLGLGTYRLRADDVQPVVRAAVQAGYRLIDSAAVYRNEAHIGKVIHELLSDDSLGLRREDLFITSKLGKY
;
A
#
# COMPACT_ATOMS: atom_id res chain seq x y z
N MET A 1 16.86 18.12 15.60
CA MET A 1 16.73 18.41 14.17
C MET A 1 15.35 17.93 13.74
N SER A 2 14.43 18.85 13.44
CA SER A 2 13.04 18.50 13.11
C SER A 2 12.99 17.97 11.67
N THR A 3 12.89 16.67 11.49
CA THR A 3 12.66 16.07 10.18
C THR A 3 11.21 16.33 9.81
N SER A 4 10.96 17.26 8.87
CA SER A 4 9.63 17.46 8.30
C SER A 4 9.12 16.14 7.72
N THR A 5 8.00 15.63 8.23
CA THR A 5 7.31 14.49 7.63
C THR A 5 7.10 14.77 6.15
N PRO A 6 7.54 13.90 5.23
CA PRO A 6 7.28 14.11 3.82
C PRO A 6 5.77 14.18 3.62
N SER A 7 5.29 15.33 3.15
CA SER A 7 3.92 15.49 2.69
C SER A 7 3.77 14.67 1.41
N HIS A 8 3.14 13.50 1.51
CA HIS A 8 2.76 12.72 0.33
C HIS A 8 1.68 13.49 -0.42
N GLN A 9 1.89 13.76 -1.71
CA GLN A 9 0.87 14.43 -2.52
C GLN A 9 -0.41 13.59 -2.52
N ALA A 10 -1.52 14.22 -2.16
CA ALA A 10 -2.81 13.57 -2.00
C ALA A 10 -3.93 14.46 -2.53
N VAL A 11 -5.05 13.82 -2.88
CA VAL A 11 -6.29 14.48 -3.24
C VAL A 11 -7.35 14.18 -2.20
N THR A 12 -8.15 15.20 -1.85
CA THR A 12 -9.31 15.01 -0.98
C THR A 12 -10.48 14.50 -1.81
N LEU A 13 -10.95 13.30 -1.50
CA LEU A 13 -12.12 12.71 -2.12
C LEU A 13 -13.41 13.43 -1.66
N ALA A 14 -14.52 13.24 -2.37
CA ALA A 14 -15.80 13.88 -2.04
C ALA A 14 -16.32 13.55 -0.62
N ASN A 15 -15.93 12.40 -0.08
CA ASN A 15 -16.21 11.98 1.30
C ASN A 15 -15.20 12.51 2.33
N ARG A 16 -14.35 13.46 1.94
CA ARG A 16 -13.31 14.11 2.76
C ARG A 16 -12.14 13.22 3.18
N VAL A 17 -12.04 12.00 2.64
CA VAL A 17 -10.86 11.15 2.85
C VAL A 17 -9.71 11.64 1.98
N SER A 18 -8.50 11.71 2.55
CA SER A 18 -7.28 12.00 1.82
C SER A 18 -6.74 10.73 1.14
N MET A 19 -6.61 10.76 -0.18
CA MET A 19 -6.10 9.64 -0.97
C MET A 19 -4.76 10.03 -1.63
N PRO A 20 -3.68 9.25 -1.46
CA PRO A 20 -2.41 9.53 -2.15
C PRO A 20 -2.60 9.55 -3.68
N LEU A 21 -1.92 10.48 -4.36
CA LEU A 21 -2.00 10.60 -5.83
C LEU A 21 -1.28 9.45 -6.55
N LEU A 22 -0.24 8.89 -5.93
CA LEU A 22 0.58 7.84 -6.49
C LEU A 22 0.38 6.53 -5.72
N GLY A 23 0.16 5.45 -6.46
CA GLY A 23 -0.12 4.13 -5.91
C GLY A 23 0.61 3.00 -6.64
N LEU A 24 0.88 1.91 -5.93
CA LEU A 24 1.42 0.68 -6.50
C LEU A 24 0.29 -0.17 -7.05
N GLY A 25 0.27 -0.39 -8.36
CA GLY A 25 -0.59 -1.39 -8.99
C GLY A 25 -0.01 -2.80 -8.82
N THR A 26 -0.85 -3.76 -8.44
CA THR A 26 -0.41 -5.14 -8.12
C THR A 26 -0.86 -6.19 -9.14
N TYR A 27 -1.48 -5.78 -10.25
CA TYR A 27 -1.86 -6.69 -11.32
C TYR A 27 -0.63 -7.40 -11.91
N ARG A 28 -0.75 -8.72 -12.13
CA ARG A 28 0.31 -9.62 -12.64
C ARG A 28 1.50 -9.87 -11.73
N LEU A 29 1.57 -9.30 -10.53
CA LEU A 29 2.56 -9.73 -9.54
C LEU A 29 2.31 -11.19 -9.15
N ARG A 30 3.34 -12.02 -9.31
CA ARG A 30 3.34 -13.41 -8.85
C ARG A 30 3.73 -13.46 -7.38
N ALA A 31 3.43 -14.57 -6.71
CA ALA A 31 3.66 -14.73 -5.26
C ALA A 31 5.08 -14.30 -4.83
N ASP A 32 6.11 -14.75 -5.55
CA ASP A 32 7.52 -14.45 -5.24
C ASP A 32 7.90 -12.98 -5.45
N ASP A 33 7.17 -12.26 -6.32
CA ASP A 33 7.42 -10.85 -6.61
C ASP A 33 6.71 -9.91 -5.62
N VAL A 34 5.65 -10.37 -4.95
CA VAL A 34 4.82 -9.50 -4.09
C VAL A 34 5.64 -8.91 -2.95
N GLN A 35 6.42 -9.73 -2.23
CA GLN A 35 7.20 -9.27 -1.09
C GLN A 35 8.26 -8.22 -1.46
N PRO A 36 9.18 -8.46 -2.41
CA PRO A 36 10.19 -7.47 -2.76
C PRO A 36 9.57 -6.20 -3.33
N VAL A 37 8.53 -6.29 -4.17
CA VAL A 37 7.91 -5.13 -4.81
C VAL A 37 7.14 -4.26 -3.80
N VAL A 38 6.29 -4.87 -2.95
CA VAL A 38 5.50 -4.11 -1.96
C VAL A 38 6.41 -3.46 -0.91
N ARG A 39 7.43 -4.18 -0.42
CA ARG A 39 8.40 -3.62 0.54
C ARG A 39 9.18 -2.46 -0.08
N ALA A 40 9.68 -2.61 -1.30
CA ALA A 40 10.39 -1.55 -2.00
C ALA A 40 9.51 -0.31 -2.21
N ALA A 41 8.24 -0.48 -2.58
CA ALA A 41 7.32 0.63 -2.75
C ALA A 41 7.09 1.39 -1.44
N VAL A 42 6.84 0.70 -0.33
CA VAL A 42 6.63 1.33 0.98
C VAL A 42 7.89 2.08 1.46
N GLN A 43 9.07 1.49 1.28
CA GLN A 43 10.35 2.13 1.57
C GLN A 43 10.64 3.33 0.68
N ALA A 44 10.20 3.31 -0.58
CA ALA A 44 10.27 4.44 -1.50
C ALA A 44 9.23 5.55 -1.21
N GLY A 45 8.37 5.38 -0.20
CA GLY A 45 7.37 6.37 0.20
C GLY A 45 5.97 6.15 -0.39
N TYR A 46 5.69 5.04 -1.06
CA TYR A 46 4.32 4.76 -1.50
C TYR A 46 3.42 4.54 -0.28
N ARG A 47 2.21 5.12 -0.34
CA ARG A 47 1.18 4.99 0.68
C ARG A 47 -0.16 4.51 0.13
N LEU A 48 -0.25 4.26 -1.18
CA LEU A 48 -1.43 3.63 -1.80
C LEU A 48 -1.03 2.30 -2.44
N ILE A 49 -1.76 1.23 -2.13
CA ILE A 49 -1.63 -0.09 -2.74
C ILE A 49 -2.96 -0.44 -3.43
N ASP A 50 -2.91 -0.64 -4.74
CA ASP A 50 -4.05 -1.00 -5.55
C ASP A 50 -4.09 -2.49 -5.90
N SER A 51 -5.18 -3.14 -5.50
CA SER A 51 -5.41 -4.58 -5.62
C SER A 51 -6.80 -4.90 -6.18
N ALA A 52 -7.05 -6.18 -6.42
CA ALA A 52 -8.36 -6.74 -6.73
C ALA A 52 -8.38 -8.24 -6.40
N ALA A 53 -9.53 -8.76 -5.96
CA ALA A 53 -9.69 -10.19 -5.67
C ALA A 53 -9.33 -11.08 -6.89
N VAL A 54 -9.66 -10.61 -8.10
CA VAL A 54 -9.39 -11.35 -9.36
C VAL A 54 -7.90 -11.45 -9.71
N TYR A 55 -7.01 -10.71 -9.05
CA TYR A 55 -5.56 -10.82 -9.24
C TYR A 55 -4.97 -12.03 -8.51
N ARG A 56 -5.73 -12.63 -7.58
CA ARG A 56 -5.38 -13.87 -6.85
C ARG A 56 -4.04 -13.81 -6.09
N ASN A 57 -3.64 -12.61 -5.67
CA ASN A 57 -2.41 -12.37 -4.91
C ASN A 57 -2.64 -11.60 -3.59
N GLU A 58 -3.89 -11.29 -3.22
CA GLU A 58 -4.22 -10.53 -1.99
C GLU A 58 -3.75 -11.18 -0.69
N ALA A 59 -3.74 -12.51 -0.60
CA ALA A 59 -3.21 -13.21 0.57
C ALA A 59 -1.71 -12.94 0.77
N HIS A 60 -0.94 -12.91 -0.31
CA HIS A 60 0.49 -12.58 -0.28
C HIS A 60 0.70 -11.11 0.07
N ILE A 61 -0.10 -10.21 -0.52
CA ILE A 61 -0.04 -8.77 -0.22
C ILE A 61 -0.35 -8.52 1.26
N GLY A 62 -1.41 -9.15 1.78
CA GLY A 62 -1.82 -9.02 3.18
C GLY A 62 -0.75 -9.50 4.16
N LYS A 63 -0.07 -10.61 3.86
CA LYS A 63 1.07 -11.09 4.66
C LYS A 63 2.19 -10.05 4.71
N VAL A 64 2.57 -9.49 3.55
CA VAL A 64 3.66 -8.50 3.48
C VAL A 64 3.28 -7.19 4.17
N ILE A 65 2.03 -6.73 4.04
CA ILE A 65 1.54 -5.55 4.76
C ILE A 65 1.60 -5.79 6.27
N HIS A 66 1.20 -6.97 6.75
CA HIS A 66 1.31 -7.30 8.17
C HIS A 66 2.77 -7.26 8.65
N GLU A 67 3.69 -7.87 7.92
CA GLU A 67 5.13 -7.81 8.23
C GLU A 67 5.67 -6.36 8.26
N LEU A 68 5.25 -5.50 7.34
CA LEU A 68 5.67 -4.09 7.30
C LEU A 68 5.09 -3.27 8.45
N LEU A 69 3.85 -3.54 8.86
CA LEU A 69 3.20 -2.88 10.00
C LEU A 69 3.78 -3.35 11.35
N SER A 70 4.36 -4.55 11.40
CA SER A 70 5.05 -5.09 12.58
C SER A 70 6.53 -4.69 12.67
N ASP A 71 7.07 -4.04 11.64
CA ASP A 71 8.45 -3.57 11.60
C ASP A 71 8.54 -2.14 12.16
N ASP A 72 8.75 -2.04 13.48
CA ASP A 72 8.82 -0.76 14.21
C ASP A 72 9.87 0.21 13.64
N SER A 73 10.89 -0.30 12.94
CA SER A 73 11.92 0.54 12.30
C SER A 73 11.37 1.40 11.16
N LEU A 74 10.23 1.01 10.57
CA LEU A 74 9.56 1.77 9.51
C LEU A 74 8.63 2.84 10.06
N GLY A 75 8.24 2.77 11.34
CA GLY A 75 7.28 3.68 11.96
C GLY A 75 5.93 3.75 11.20
N LEU A 76 5.56 2.69 10.48
CA LEU A 76 4.41 2.64 9.59
C LEU A 76 3.17 2.19 10.37
N ARG A 77 2.11 2.99 10.34
CA ARG A 77 0.83 2.66 10.97
C ARG A 77 -0.19 2.29 9.90
N ARG A 78 -1.26 1.59 10.30
CA ARG A 78 -2.29 1.13 9.35
C ARG A 78 -2.94 2.31 8.64
N GLU A 79 -3.24 3.39 9.35
CA GLU A 79 -3.85 4.61 8.79
C GLU A 79 -2.95 5.34 7.79
N ASP A 80 -1.65 5.05 7.76
CA ASP A 80 -0.73 5.63 6.78
C ASP A 80 -0.89 4.94 5.40
N LEU A 81 -1.57 3.79 5.32
CA LEU A 81 -1.80 3.06 4.08
C LEU A 81 -3.24 3.23 3.55
N PHE A 82 -3.36 3.66 2.30
CA PHE A 82 -4.58 3.61 1.52
C PHE A 82 -4.59 2.32 0.69
N ILE A 83 -5.51 1.40 0.98
CA ILE A 83 -5.59 0.10 0.29
C ILE A 83 -6.89 0.07 -0.49
N THR A 84 -6.79 -0.16 -1.80
CA THR A 84 -7.95 -0.41 -2.66
C THR A 84 -8.03 -1.89 -3.02
N SER A 85 -9.23 -2.44 -2.97
CA SER A 85 -9.58 -3.72 -3.57
C SER A 85 -10.81 -3.54 -4.45
N LYS A 86 -11.11 -4.55 -5.25
CA LYS A 86 -12.18 -4.53 -6.24
C LYS A 86 -12.95 -5.84 -6.14
N LEU A 87 -14.27 -5.74 -6.07
CA LEU A 87 -15.16 -6.90 -6.06
C LEU A 87 -14.94 -7.72 -7.33
N GLY A 88 -14.55 -8.98 -7.16
CA GLY A 88 -14.43 -9.93 -8.24
C GLY A 88 -15.78 -10.48 -8.66
N LYS A 89 -15.87 -10.95 -9.91
CA LYS A 89 -17.05 -11.67 -10.40
C LYS A 89 -17.15 -13.13 -9.94
N TYR A 90 -16.08 -13.68 -9.37
CA TYR A 90 -15.97 -15.07 -8.92
C TYR A 90 -15.16 -15.14 -7.63
#